data_AF-A0A7W9HF59-F1
#
_entry.id   AF-A0A7W9HF59-F1
#
_cell.length_a   1.000
_cell.length_b   1.000
_cell.length_c   1.000
_cell.angle_alpha   90.00
_cell.angle_beta   90.00
_cell.angle_gamma   90.00
#
_symmetry.space_group_name_H-M   'P 1'
#
loop_
_entity.id
_entity.type
_entity.pdbx_description
1 polymer ?
#
loop_
_entity_poly.entity_id
_entity_poly.type
_entity_poly.pdbx_seq_one_letter_code
_entity_poly.pdbx_strand_id
1 'polypeptide(L)'
;MTDLHDGSSSPPNDGTASPLAQLADLPSPQRPAGSVGVLLNRMLIYARPDQVPALRPHVNLERSGFVLAGAKTYDRMKLLAEDGFEGLVLVDPAAYEKHVATVDAPFWSPEHQLLPTSLEDMLNQQLMAGAPAALTPTKYIAAGDTDSLKAAARQVKLLRRNDMIFVAPLDISFLDRKFIRQTTAILADIGCPVALVLGKQFDPLAQAAARIIPNLRTLAATIELMPMRTDFNAFDLVAHGAFAGTIGTGGKIRHTVEPPQKSMAFSQDPSPSVLIPELMCWWKGKKLAELFGAKEHLAPRCPCEVCAERKLTRFLQRTDKNEAMAHAVAVWSGYAADMLDAPTLRQRAQYWQNICRNALDNHDLIPAQLKRAKPLKPQKPLEVWAKLPLWPTDQP
;
A
#
# COMPACT_ATOMS: atom_id res chain seq x y z
N MET A 1 -20.72 -65.58 11.51
CA MET A 1 -21.72 -65.25 12.57
C MET A 1 -20.91 -65.11 13.85
N THR A 2 -20.55 -63.93 14.33
CA THR A 2 -21.32 -62.68 14.45
C THR A 2 -20.39 -61.47 14.45
N ASP A 3 -20.83 -60.41 13.79
CA ASP A 3 -20.27 -59.06 13.80
C ASP A 3 -20.39 -58.40 15.17
N LEU A 4 -19.39 -57.60 15.55
CA LEU A 4 -19.52 -56.55 16.55
C LEU A 4 -18.98 -55.25 15.97
N HIS A 5 -19.88 -54.26 15.92
CA HIS A 5 -19.73 -52.96 15.28
C HIS A 5 -18.65 -52.08 15.94
N ASP A 6 -17.75 -51.57 15.11
CA ASP A 6 -16.92 -50.39 15.38
C ASP A 6 -17.80 -49.13 15.39
N GLY A 7 -17.85 -48.46 16.54
CA GLY A 7 -18.39 -47.12 16.67
C GLY A 7 -17.35 -46.08 16.23
N SER A 8 -17.34 -45.75 14.94
CA SER A 8 -16.65 -44.56 14.43
C SER A 8 -17.58 -43.35 14.54
N SER A 9 -17.41 -42.55 15.58
CA SER A 9 -17.99 -41.22 15.67
C SER A 9 -17.22 -40.26 14.75
N SER A 10 -17.79 -39.99 13.57
CA SER A 10 -17.36 -38.84 12.77
C SER A 10 -17.70 -37.55 13.52
N PRO A 11 -16.81 -36.54 13.57
CA PRO A 11 -17.16 -35.25 14.14
C PRO A 11 -18.20 -34.56 13.24
N PRO A 12 -19.07 -33.72 13.81
CA PRO A 12 -20.06 -32.99 13.02
C PRO A 12 -19.33 -32.02 12.08
N ASN A 13 -19.52 -32.24 10.78
CA ASN A 13 -19.14 -31.30 9.73
C ASN A 13 -20.19 -30.19 9.70
N ASP A 14 -20.10 -29.24 10.64
CA ASP A 14 -20.89 -28.01 10.58
C ASP A 14 -20.41 -27.21 9.36
N GLY A 15 -21.22 -27.22 8.31
CA GLY A 15 -20.98 -26.58 7.01
C GLY A 15 -20.95 -25.03 7.06
N THR A 16 -20.59 -24.42 8.18
CA THR A 16 -20.34 -22.98 8.26
C THR A 16 -18.99 -22.68 7.61
N ALA A 17 -19.01 -22.00 6.46
CA ALA A 17 -17.80 -21.51 5.82
C ALA A 17 -16.94 -20.72 6.82
N SER A 18 -15.62 -20.90 6.79
CA SER A 18 -14.71 -20.20 7.72
C SER A 18 -14.93 -18.67 7.69
N PRO A 19 -14.69 -17.93 8.80
CA PRO A 19 -14.87 -16.48 8.82
C PRO A 19 -14.15 -15.75 7.68
N LEU A 20 -12.97 -16.25 7.28
CA LEU A 20 -12.22 -15.71 6.16
C LEU A 20 -12.93 -15.91 4.82
N ALA A 21 -13.63 -17.03 4.62
CA ALA A 21 -14.42 -17.27 3.41
C ALA A 21 -15.67 -16.37 3.36
N GLN A 22 -16.33 -16.15 4.51
CA GLN A 22 -17.53 -15.29 4.60
C GLN A 22 -17.23 -13.83 4.28
N LEU A 23 -16.03 -13.34 4.65
CA LEU A 23 -15.60 -11.97 4.36
C LEU A 23 -15.65 -11.65 2.86
N ALA A 24 -15.43 -12.62 1.98
CA ALA A 24 -15.43 -12.44 0.53
C ALA A 24 -16.74 -11.86 0.00
N ASP A 25 -17.86 -12.22 0.62
CA ASP A 25 -19.20 -11.88 0.13
C ASP A 25 -19.77 -10.63 0.81
N LEU A 26 -18.99 -10.00 1.71
CA LEU A 26 -19.34 -8.72 2.32
C LEU A 26 -19.02 -7.54 1.39
N PRO A 27 -19.77 -6.42 1.49
CA PRO A 27 -19.53 -5.22 0.67
C PRO A 27 -18.27 -4.45 1.04
N SER A 28 -17.78 -4.63 2.27
CA SER A 28 -16.60 -3.97 2.78
C SER A 28 -15.98 -4.81 3.90
N PRO A 29 -14.70 -4.60 4.24
CA PRO A 29 -14.15 -5.20 5.44
C PRO A 29 -14.77 -4.57 6.69
N GLN A 30 -14.42 -5.13 7.85
CA GLN A 30 -14.84 -4.58 9.13
C GLN A 30 -14.38 -3.12 9.25
N ARG A 31 -15.29 -2.24 9.70
CA ARG A 31 -14.97 -0.85 9.98
C ARG A 31 -14.08 -0.80 11.23
N PRO A 32 -12.89 -0.19 11.14
CA PRO A 32 -12.07 0.07 12.33
C PRO A 32 -12.84 0.84 13.40
N ALA A 33 -12.59 0.51 14.67
CA ALA A 33 -13.20 1.21 15.79
C ALA A 33 -12.75 2.69 15.87
N GLY A 34 -13.56 3.51 16.53
CA GLY A 34 -13.23 4.91 16.82
C GLY A 34 -13.11 5.80 15.59
N SER A 35 -12.27 6.83 15.69
CA SER A 35 -12.09 7.83 14.62
C SER A 35 -11.38 7.28 13.40
N VAL A 36 -10.63 6.18 13.53
CA VAL A 36 -9.95 5.50 12.41
C VAL A 36 -10.95 5.03 11.35
N GLY A 37 -12.19 4.70 11.74
CA GLY A 37 -13.23 4.20 10.85
C GLY A 37 -13.60 5.15 9.69
N VAL A 38 -13.22 6.44 9.74
CA VAL A 38 -13.40 7.37 8.61
C VAL A 38 -12.56 6.99 7.37
N LEU A 39 -11.53 6.16 7.56
CA LEU A 39 -10.64 5.69 6.50
C LEU A 39 -11.20 4.53 5.68
N LEU A 40 -12.28 3.89 6.16
CA LEU A 40 -12.86 2.72 5.50
C LEU A 40 -13.16 3.00 4.02
N ASN A 41 -12.76 2.06 3.15
CA ASN A 41 -12.93 2.13 1.70
C ASN A 41 -12.26 3.36 1.07
N ARG A 42 -11.04 3.70 1.49
CA ARG A 42 -10.26 4.80 0.89
C ARG A 42 -8.92 4.35 0.33
N MET A 43 -8.55 4.95 -0.80
CA MET A 43 -7.22 4.87 -1.39
C MET A 43 -6.55 6.23 -1.29
N LEU A 44 -5.67 6.41 -0.30
CA LEU A 44 -5.01 7.67 0.00
C LEU A 44 -3.73 7.86 -0.82
N ILE A 45 -3.35 9.12 -0.97
CA ILE A 45 -2.10 9.52 -1.61
C ILE A 45 -1.02 9.66 -0.54
N TYR A 46 0.00 8.81 -0.58
CA TYR A 46 1.16 8.99 0.27
C TYR A 46 2.14 9.96 -0.40
N ALA A 47 2.24 11.17 0.14
CA ALA A 47 2.94 12.29 -0.48
C ALA A 47 3.88 13.01 0.50
N ARG A 48 4.76 13.84 -0.07
CA ARG A 48 5.47 14.88 0.69
C ARG A 48 4.67 16.19 0.63
N PRO A 49 4.80 17.07 1.62
CA PRO A 49 4.05 18.33 1.65
C PRO A 49 4.23 19.19 0.38
N ASP A 50 5.44 19.26 -0.18
CA ASP A 50 5.76 20.02 -1.41
C ASP A 50 5.02 19.51 -2.66
N GLN A 51 4.45 18.31 -2.60
CA GLN A 51 3.72 17.69 -3.70
C GLN A 51 2.22 17.97 -3.64
N VAL A 52 1.68 18.34 -2.49
CA VAL A 52 0.24 18.46 -2.29
C VAL A 52 -0.41 19.51 -3.21
N PRO A 53 0.17 20.71 -3.43
CA PRO A 53 -0.45 21.70 -4.32
C PRO A 53 -0.73 21.19 -5.74
N ALA A 54 0.15 20.34 -6.27
CA ALA A 54 0.00 19.75 -7.59
C ALA A 54 -1.00 18.58 -7.66
N LEU A 55 -1.28 17.94 -6.53
CA LEU A 55 -2.11 16.73 -6.46
C LEU A 55 -3.53 17.04 -6.00
N ARG A 56 -3.69 18.04 -5.13
CA ARG A 56 -4.96 18.43 -4.52
C ARG A 56 -6.12 18.55 -5.52
N PRO A 57 -5.98 19.17 -6.71
CA PRO A 57 -7.09 19.29 -7.65
C PRO A 57 -7.65 17.95 -8.15
N HIS A 58 -6.88 16.87 -8.01
CA HIS A 58 -7.17 15.54 -8.53
C HIS A 58 -7.59 14.55 -7.44
N VAL A 59 -7.82 15.03 -6.20
CA VAL A 59 -8.18 14.18 -5.06
C VAL A 59 -9.69 14.13 -4.91
N ASN A 60 -10.26 12.93 -5.03
CA ASN A 60 -11.64 12.69 -4.63
C ASN A 60 -11.73 12.66 -3.09
N LEU A 61 -12.36 13.68 -2.49
CA LEU A 61 -12.43 13.84 -1.03
C LEU A 61 -13.26 12.75 -0.33
N GLU A 62 -14.14 12.04 -1.03
CA GLU A 62 -14.95 10.96 -0.45
C GLU A 62 -14.19 9.63 -0.40
N ARG A 63 -13.29 9.40 -1.37
CA ARG A 63 -12.60 8.11 -1.57
C ARG A 63 -11.11 8.15 -1.33
N SER A 64 -10.57 9.34 -1.08
CA SER A 64 -9.14 9.57 -0.94
C SER A 64 -8.84 10.61 0.15
N GLY A 65 -7.63 11.14 0.12
CA GLY A 65 -7.00 12.00 1.10
C GLY A 65 -5.49 11.85 1.03
N PHE A 66 -4.79 12.42 2.00
CA PHE A 66 -3.33 12.37 2.04
C PHE A 66 -2.81 11.61 3.26
N VAL A 67 -1.68 10.94 3.07
CA VAL A 67 -0.74 10.63 4.15
C VAL A 67 0.56 11.38 3.88
N LEU A 68 0.94 12.27 4.79
CA LEU A 68 2.11 13.15 4.62
C LEU A 68 3.35 12.58 5.32
N ALA A 69 4.43 12.42 4.55
CA ALA A 69 5.65 11.76 5.00
C ALA A 69 6.64 12.66 5.77
N GLY A 70 7.01 12.27 6.99
CA GLY A 70 8.14 12.77 7.80
C GLY A 70 7.78 13.54 9.09
N ALA A 71 8.77 14.14 9.75
CA ALA A 71 8.58 14.92 10.99
C ALA A 71 8.01 16.34 10.74
N LYS A 72 7.41 16.94 11.80
CA LYS A 72 6.75 18.27 11.85
C LYS A 72 5.27 18.29 11.44
N THR A 73 4.48 17.47 12.11
CA THR A 73 3.03 17.33 11.93
C THR A 73 2.27 18.66 11.90
N TYR A 74 2.48 19.53 12.89
CA TYR A 74 1.77 20.81 12.99
C TYR A 74 2.00 21.73 11.81
N ASP A 75 3.27 21.96 11.46
CA ASP A 75 3.62 22.83 10.32
C ASP A 75 2.96 22.34 9.03
N ARG A 76 2.85 21.02 8.85
CA ARG A 76 2.31 20.41 7.64
C ARG A 76 0.80 20.48 7.55
N MET A 77 0.11 20.19 8.64
CA MET A 77 -1.34 20.30 8.70
C MET A 77 -1.77 21.77 8.55
N LYS A 78 -1.02 22.69 9.18
CA LYS A 78 -1.24 24.13 9.06
C LYS A 78 -1.10 24.62 7.62
N LEU A 79 -0.06 24.22 6.90
CA LEU A 79 0.12 24.59 5.49
C LEU A 79 -1.08 24.14 4.63
N LEU A 80 -1.59 22.94 4.86
CA LEU A 80 -2.77 22.45 4.11
C LEU A 80 -4.05 23.18 4.48
N ALA A 81 -4.22 23.51 5.76
CA ALA A 81 -5.37 24.29 6.23
C ALA A 81 -5.33 25.72 5.66
N GLU A 82 -4.16 26.37 5.65
CA GLU A 82 -3.95 27.71 5.07
C GLU A 82 -4.21 27.70 3.55
N ASP A 83 -3.87 26.61 2.87
CA ASP A 83 -4.18 26.41 1.44
C ASP A 83 -5.65 26.04 1.19
N GLY A 84 -6.47 25.85 2.23
CA GLY A 84 -7.90 25.54 2.12
C GLY A 84 -8.20 24.09 1.71
N PHE A 85 -7.33 23.13 2.04
CA PHE A 85 -7.65 21.71 1.83
C PHE A 85 -8.54 21.18 2.96
N GLU A 86 -9.76 20.76 2.63
CA GLU A 86 -10.76 20.23 3.59
C GLU A 86 -10.80 18.70 3.64
N GLY A 87 -9.93 18.02 2.88
CA GLY A 87 -9.92 16.57 2.82
C GLY A 87 -9.23 15.90 4.01
N LEU A 88 -9.31 14.58 4.03
CA LEU A 88 -8.65 13.78 5.05
C LEU A 88 -7.13 13.85 4.94
N VAL A 89 -6.45 14.10 6.05
CA VAL A 89 -4.98 14.08 6.14
C VAL A 89 -4.52 13.29 7.36
N LEU A 90 -3.67 12.30 7.13
CA LEU A 90 -2.84 11.67 8.16
C LEU A 90 -1.41 12.16 8.04
N VAL A 91 -0.65 12.09 9.14
CA VAL A 91 0.78 12.37 9.13
C VAL A 91 1.54 11.12 9.55
N ASP A 92 2.44 10.65 8.69
CA ASP A 92 3.37 9.59 9.04
C ASP A 92 4.68 10.22 9.50
N PRO A 93 5.08 10.09 10.78
CA PRO A 93 6.39 10.54 11.26
C PRO A 93 7.56 9.93 10.48
N ALA A 94 7.35 8.76 9.86
CA ALA A 94 8.29 8.03 9.03
C ALA A 94 9.64 7.75 9.72
N ALA A 95 9.60 7.49 11.03
CA ALA A 95 10.79 7.23 11.86
C ALA A 95 11.64 6.06 11.33
N TYR A 96 10.99 5.05 10.77
CA TYR A 96 11.62 3.90 10.14
C TYR A 96 12.48 4.22 8.91
N GLU A 97 12.44 5.45 8.36
CA GLU A 97 13.39 5.86 7.33
C GLU A 97 14.81 6.10 7.88
N LYS A 98 14.94 6.30 9.19
CA LYS A 98 16.18 6.77 9.82
C LYS A 98 16.64 5.91 11.00
N HIS A 99 15.72 5.19 11.62
CA HIS A 99 15.99 4.47 12.87
C HIS A 99 15.55 3.02 12.77
N VAL A 100 16.33 2.12 13.37
CA VAL A 100 16.01 0.70 13.55
C VAL A 100 15.43 0.50 14.95
N ALA A 101 14.39 -0.31 15.06
CA ALA A 101 13.74 -0.67 16.31
C ALA A 101 14.64 -1.57 17.15
N THR A 102 14.51 -1.45 18.47
CA THR A 102 15.03 -2.42 19.43
C THR A 102 13.91 -2.78 20.40
N VAL A 103 14.09 -3.85 21.16
CA VAL A 103 13.15 -4.28 22.21
C VAL A 103 12.87 -3.15 23.21
N ASP A 104 13.92 -2.40 23.60
CA ASP A 104 13.81 -1.34 24.61
C ASP A 104 13.27 -0.03 24.04
N ALA A 105 13.49 0.24 22.75
CA ALA A 105 13.12 1.50 22.12
C ALA A 105 12.51 1.31 20.72
N PRO A 106 11.32 0.66 20.60
CA PRO A 106 10.68 0.39 19.32
C PRO A 106 10.15 1.64 18.60
N PHE A 107 9.88 2.72 19.33
CA PHE A 107 9.40 3.99 18.78
C PHE A 107 10.49 5.05 18.81
N TRP A 108 10.47 5.95 17.82
CA TRP A 108 11.29 7.15 17.84
C TRP A 108 10.64 8.20 18.73
N SER A 109 11.46 8.93 19.49
CA SER A 109 11.07 10.12 20.24
C SER A 109 12.04 11.25 19.90
N PRO A 110 11.59 12.52 19.81
CA PRO A 110 12.46 13.65 19.54
C PRO A 110 13.62 13.76 20.55
N GLU A 111 14.83 13.86 20.04
CA GLU A 111 16.03 14.12 20.83
C GLU A 111 16.14 15.63 21.15
N HIS A 112 16.78 15.97 22.27
CA HIS A 112 17.07 17.36 22.68
C HIS A 112 15.88 18.24 23.10
N GLN A 113 14.77 17.65 23.56
CA GLN A 113 13.73 18.42 24.25
C GLN A 113 14.04 18.58 25.74
N LEU A 114 13.58 19.68 26.35
CA LEU A 114 13.72 19.95 27.79
C LEU A 114 13.04 18.87 28.65
N LEU A 115 11.98 18.26 28.13
CA LEU A 115 11.27 17.15 28.75
C LEU A 115 11.15 15.99 27.76
N PRO A 116 11.30 14.72 28.20
CA PRO A 116 11.07 13.56 27.34
C PRO A 116 9.63 13.57 26.79
N THR A 117 9.48 13.48 25.47
CA THR A 117 8.16 13.31 24.84
C THR A 117 7.77 11.85 24.89
N SER A 118 6.63 11.54 25.51
CA SER A 118 6.10 10.18 25.53
C SER A 118 5.51 9.78 24.17
N LEU A 119 5.28 8.49 23.95
CA LEU A 119 4.55 8.00 22.77
C LEU A 119 3.16 8.62 22.70
N GLU A 120 2.46 8.72 23.82
CA GLU A 120 1.12 9.30 23.90
C GLU A 120 1.10 10.78 23.54
N ASP A 121 2.10 11.56 23.98
CA ASP A 121 2.23 12.97 23.59
C ASP A 121 2.39 13.13 22.07
N MET A 122 3.22 12.30 21.43
CA MET A 122 3.40 12.33 19.98
C MET A 122 2.13 11.98 19.21
N LEU A 123 1.30 11.07 19.73
CA LEU A 123 0.01 10.72 19.13
C LEU A 123 -0.99 11.88 19.31
N ASN A 124 -1.10 12.42 20.52
CA ASN A 124 -1.99 13.54 20.83
C ASN A 124 -1.64 14.78 19.98
N GLN A 125 -0.35 15.05 19.73
CA GLN A 125 0.07 16.14 18.84
C GLN A 125 -0.47 15.99 17.41
N GLN A 126 -0.64 14.76 16.90
CA GLN A 126 -1.23 14.55 15.58
C GLN A 126 -2.72 14.83 15.56
N LEU A 127 -3.43 14.39 16.59
CA LEU A 127 -4.87 14.60 16.72
C LEU A 127 -5.21 16.09 16.94
N MET A 128 -4.44 16.77 17.80
CA MET A 128 -4.57 18.21 18.01
C MET A 128 -4.25 19.04 16.77
N ALA A 129 -3.41 18.52 15.86
CA ALA A 129 -3.15 19.12 14.55
C ALA A 129 -4.29 18.87 13.53
N GLY A 130 -5.36 18.18 13.92
CA GLY A 130 -6.54 17.92 13.10
C GLY A 130 -6.54 16.60 12.34
N ALA A 131 -5.56 15.71 12.56
CA ALA A 131 -5.57 14.40 11.94
C ALA A 131 -6.70 13.54 12.57
N PRO A 132 -7.50 12.81 11.78
CA PRO A 132 -8.58 11.98 12.33
C PRO A 132 -8.05 10.73 13.05
N ALA A 133 -6.81 10.33 12.79
CA ALA A 133 -6.13 9.27 13.49
C ALA A 133 -4.62 9.56 13.57
N ALA A 134 -3.97 9.10 14.63
CA ALA A 134 -2.53 9.23 14.81
C ALA A 134 -1.79 7.98 14.33
N LEU A 135 -0.67 8.18 13.62
CA LEU A 135 0.22 7.09 13.21
C LEU A 135 1.39 6.98 14.19
N THR A 136 1.68 5.76 14.67
CA THR A 136 2.81 5.55 15.59
C THR A 136 4.16 5.85 14.90
N PRO A 137 5.11 6.52 15.57
CA PRO A 137 6.45 6.77 15.05
C PRO A 137 7.35 5.53 15.21
N THR A 138 6.88 4.38 14.74
CA THR A 138 7.59 3.10 14.86
C THR A 138 8.88 3.13 14.05
N LYS A 139 9.98 2.65 14.63
CA LYS A 139 11.26 2.48 13.95
C LYS A 139 11.23 1.20 13.09
N TYR A 140 12.17 1.07 12.15
CA TYR A 140 12.23 -0.06 11.23
C TYR A 140 12.49 -1.38 11.96
N ILE A 141 11.69 -2.41 11.69
CA ILE A 141 11.87 -3.74 12.29
C ILE A 141 12.66 -4.62 11.31
N ALA A 142 13.91 -4.90 11.69
CA ALA A 142 14.88 -5.62 10.88
C ALA A 142 14.51 -7.10 10.67
N ALA A 143 15.07 -7.70 9.62
CA ALA A 143 14.76 -9.06 9.21
C ALA A 143 14.85 -10.07 10.37
N GLY A 144 13.74 -10.76 10.66
CA GLY A 144 13.66 -11.78 11.71
C GLY A 144 13.62 -11.26 13.15
N ASP A 145 13.64 -9.94 13.38
CA ASP A 145 13.56 -9.34 14.72
C ASP A 145 12.12 -9.34 15.27
N THR A 146 11.63 -10.53 15.57
CA THR A 146 10.27 -10.71 16.10
C THR A 146 10.12 -10.16 17.52
N ASP A 147 11.21 -9.94 18.25
CA ASP A 147 11.16 -9.47 19.63
C ASP A 147 10.95 -7.96 19.68
N SER A 148 11.58 -7.18 18.80
CA SER A 148 11.24 -5.75 18.64
C SER A 148 9.80 -5.56 18.17
N LEU A 149 9.28 -6.43 17.27
CA LEU A 149 7.87 -6.40 16.87
C LEU A 149 6.93 -6.66 18.05
N LYS A 150 7.21 -7.68 18.88
CA LYS A 150 6.43 -7.95 20.11
C LYS A 150 6.50 -6.80 21.10
N ALA A 151 7.67 -6.17 21.27
CA ALA A 151 7.85 -5.04 22.17
C ALA A 151 7.00 -3.84 21.72
N ALA A 152 7.04 -3.51 20.43
CA ALA A 152 6.20 -2.47 19.84
C ALA A 152 4.70 -2.77 20.03
N ALA A 153 4.28 -3.99 19.68
CA ALA A 153 2.90 -4.46 19.83
C ALA A 153 2.39 -4.36 21.28
N ARG A 154 3.20 -4.79 22.26
CA ARG A 154 2.85 -4.70 23.69
C ARG A 154 2.67 -3.26 24.16
N GLN A 155 3.58 -2.36 23.80
CA GLN A 155 3.49 -0.96 24.18
C GLN A 155 2.24 -0.30 23.60
N VAL A 156 1.91 -0.56 22.33
CA VAL A 156 0.69 -0.05 21.69
C VAL A 156 -0.57 -0.61 22.34
N LYS A 157 -0.61 -1.91 22.61
CA LYS A 157 -1.74 -2.57 23.28
C LYS A 157 -2.04 -1.96 24.66
N LEU A 158 -1.01 -1.53 25.38
CA LEU A 158 -1.14 -0.90 26.69
C LEU A 158 -1.79 0.51 26.62
N LEU A 159 -1.70 1.21 25.49
CA LEU A 159 -2.32 2.53 25.33
C LEU A 159 -3.86 2.46 25.31
N ARG A 160 -4.44 1.34 24.85
CA ARG A 160 -5.90 1.11 24.77
C ARG A 160 -6.66 2.23 24.05
N ARG A 161 -6.13 2.72 22.94
CA ARG A 161 -6.69 3.80 22.13
C ARG A 161 -7.36 3.29 20.85
N ASN A 162 -8.39 3.99 20.40
CA ASN A 162 -9.13 3.72 19.16
C ASN A 162 -9.03 4.87 18.13
N ASP A 163 -8.12 5.81 18.35
CA ASP A 163 -7.82 6.97 17.51
C ASP A 163 -6.40 6.91 16.92
N MET A 164 -5.79 5.72 16.93
CA MET A 164 -4.43 5.48 16.43
C MET A 164 -4.37 4.27 15.51
N ILE A 165 -3.33 4.26 14.67
CA ILE A 165 -2.97 3.13 13.81
C ILE A 165 -1.51 2.77 14.11
N PHE A 166 -1.27 1.50 14.40
CA PHE A 166 0.08 1.00 14.59
C PHE A 166 0.79 0.87 13.24
N VAL A 167 1.80 1.70 13.01
CA VAL A 167 2.66 1.55 11.83
C VAL A 167 3.62 0.39 12.07
N ALA A 168 3.54 -0.65 11.25
CA ALA A 168 4.41 -1.81 11.25
C ALA A 168 5.36 -1.77 10.03
N PRO A 169 6.52 -1.10 10.15
CA PRO A 169 7.54 -1.07 9.11
C PRO A 169 8.42 -2.33 9.22
N LEU A 170 8.09 -3.35 8.45
CA LEU A 170 8.69 -4.67 8.55
C LEU A 170 9.58 -4.96 7.34
N ASP A 171 10.72 -5.59 7.57
CA ASP A 171 11.39 -6.31 6.49
C ASP A 171 10.46 -7.36 5.85
N ILE A 172 10.54 -7.54 4.53
CA ILE A 172 9.64 -8.48 3.85
C ILE A 172 9.72 -9.93 4.36
N SER A 173 10.83 -10.33 5.00
CA SER A 173 10.99 -11.68 5.54
C SER A 173 9.91 -12.07 6.56
N PHE A 174 9.30 -11.10 7.25
CA PHE A 174 8.17 -11.34 8.16
C PHE A 174 6.96 -11.97 7.46
N LEU A 175 6.84 -11.76 6.15
CA LEU A 175 5.76 -12.29 5.33
C LEU A 175 6.12 -13.61 4.64
N ASP A 176 7.31 -14.15 4.90
CA ASP A 176 7.70 -15.46 4.42
C ASP A 176 7.09 -16.57 5.29
N ARG A 177 7.06 -17.80 4.76
CA ARG A 177 6.50 -18.99 5.43
C ARG A 177 7.07 -19.18 6.84
N LYS A 178 8.33 -18.82 7.06
CA LYS A 178 9.01 -18.94 8.35
C LYS A 178 8.36 -18.08 9.45
N PHE A 179 7.91 -16.87 9.11
CA PHE A 179 7.51 -15.86 10.10
C PHE A 179 6.05 -15.43 9.99
N ILE A 180 5.35 -15.71 8.89
CA ILE A 180 4.00 -15.17 8.65
C ILE A 180 3.02 -15.53 9.77
N ARG A 181 2.99 -16.79 10.25
CA ARG A 181 2.07 -17.20 11.33
C ARG A 181 2.29 -16.41 12.61
N GLN A 182 3.56 -16.24 13.01
CA GLN A 182 3.92 -15.48 14.20
C GLN A 182 3.63 -13.98 14.01
N THR A 183 3.94 -13.44 12.84
CA THR A 183 3.69 -12.03 12.48
C THR A 183 2.20 -11.74 12.54
N THR A 184 1.36 -12.55 11.89
CA THR A 184 -0.10 -12.42 11.93
C THR A 184 -0.61 -12.48 13.36
N ALA A 185 -0.14 -13.45 14.17
CA ALA A 185 -0.58 -13.57 15.56
C ALA A 185 -0.21 -12.34 16.40
N ILE A 186 1.01 -11.80 16.24
CA ILE A 186 1.43 -10.59 16.95
C ILE A 186 0.55 -9.41 16.54
N LEU A 187 0.36 -9.19 15.23
CA LEU A 187 -0.39 -8.04 14.72
C LEU A 187 -1.88 -8.12 15.05
N ALA A 188 -2.48 -9.32 15.03
CA ALA A 188 -3.88 -9.53 15.40
C ALA A 188 -4.17 -9.26 16.88
N ASP A 189 -3.19 -9.46 17.75
CA ASP A 189 -3.34 -9.30 19.21
C ASP A 189 -3.19 -7.84 19.70
N ILE A 190 -2.78 -6.90 18.82
CA ILE A 190 -2.50 -5.50 19.21
C ILE A 190 -3.77 -4.77 19.66
N GLY A 191 -4.93 -5.12 19.10
CA GLY A 191 -6.21 -4.48 19.42
C GLY A 191 -6.42 -3.10 18.80
N CYS A 192 -5.62 -2.73 17.79
CA CYS A 192 -5.85 -1.55 16.97
C CYS A 192 -5.51 -1.83 15.49
N PRO A 193 -5.97 -0.99 14.55
CA PRO A 193 -5.61 -1.09 13.14
C PRO A 193 -4.10 -1.02 12.90
N VAL A 194 -3.64 -1.70 11.84
CA VAL A 194 -2.23 -1.81 11.46
C VAL A 194 -1.97 -1.18 10.10
N ALA A 195 -1.02 -0.25 10.06
CA ALA A 195 -0.45 0.31 8.85
C ALA A 195 0.81 -0.45 8.45
N LEU A 196 0.76 -1.27 7.40
CA LEU A 196 1.90 -2.11 7.00
C LEU A 196 2.80 -1.40 5.99
N VAL A 197 4.07 -1.23 6.34
CA VAL A 197 5.11 -0.71 5.44
C VAL A 197 6.12 -1.82 5.16
N LEU A 198 6.35 -2.16 3.88
CA LEU A 198 7.28 -3.22 3.50
C LEU A 198 8.67 -2.67 3.19
N GLY A 199 9.63 -3.20 3.93
CA GLY A 199 11.05 -2.92 3.82
C GLY A 199 11.78 -3.96 2.98
N LYS A 200 12.52 -3.49 1.98
CA LYS A 200 13.63 -4.21 1.33
C LYS A 200 14.37 -3.25 0.41
N GLN A 201 15.64 -3.54 0.13
CA GLN A 201 16.30 -2.94 -1.03
C GLN A 201 15.56 -3.31 -2.33
N PHE A 202 15.38 -2.31 -3.20
CA PHE A 202 14.60 -2.40 -4.44
C PHE A 202 13.10 -2.66 -4.20
N ASP A 203 12.40 -3.19 -5.21
CA ASP A 203 11.02 -3.66 -5.05
C ASP A 203 11.04 -4.95 -4.19
N PRO A 204 10.42 -4.92 -2.99
CA PRO A 204 10.40 -6.07 -2.09
C PRO A 204 9.80 -7.32 -2.76
N LEU A 205 8.81 -7.15 -3.62
CA LEU A 205 8.06 -8.26 -4.22
C LEU A 205 8.73 -8.80 -5.49
N ALA A 206 9.68 -8.10 -6.10
CA ALA A 206 10.25 -8.47 -7.41
C ALA A 206 10.76 -9.92 -7.49
N GLN A 207 11.31 -10.47 -6.41
CA GLN A 207 11.87 -11.83 -6.38
C GLN A 207 11.03 -12.84 -5.61
N ALA A 208 10.10 -12.39 -4.77
CA ALA A 208 9.37 -13.24 -3.82
C ALA A 208 7.84 -13.16 -3.97
N ALA A 209 7.34 -12.41 -4.95
CA ALA A 209 5.91 -12.15 -5.18
C ALA A 209 5.02 -13.39 -5.03
N ALA A 210 5.35 -14.49 -5.72
CA ALA A 210 4.52 -15.71 -5.71
C ALA A 210 4.36 -16.36 -4.33
N ARG A 211 5.32 -16.12 -3.42
CA ARG A 211 5.28 -16.64 -2.04
C ARG A 211 4.69 -15.63 -1.05
N ILE A 212 4.97 -14.34 -1.26
CA ILE A 212 4.62 -13.27 -0.31
C ILE A 212 3.21 -12.74 -0.53
N ILE A 213 2.75 -12.59 -1.77
CA ILE A 213 1.43 -12.02 -2.09
C ILE A 213 0.28 -12.86 -1.49
N PRO A 214 0.27 -14.20 -1.58
CA PRO A 214 -0.78 -14.99 -0.92
C PRO A 214 -0.84 -14.74 0.59
N ASN A 215 0.32 -14.64 1.24
CA ASN A 215 0.41 -14.36 2.68
C ASN A 215 -0.08 -12.96 3.02
N LEU A 216 0.20 -11.96 2.16
CA LEU A 216 -0.30 -10.61 2.31
C LEU A 216 -1.83 -10.53 2.19
N ARG A 217 -2.43 -11.23 1.21
CA ARG A 217 -3.89 -11.30 1.04
C ARG A 217 -4.55 -11.94 2.27
N THR A 218 -3.99 -13.04 2.77
CA THR A 218 -4.47 -13.66 4.01
C THR A 218 -4.36 -12.71 5.20
N LEU A 219 -3.24 -12.00 5.34
CA LEU A 219 -3.08 -10.99 6.40
C LEU A 219 -4.13 -9.89 6.28
N ALA A 220 -4.35 -9.33 5.09
CA ALA A 220 -5.35 -8.30 4.82
C ALA A 220 -6.78 -8.76 5.17
N ALA A 221 -7.09 -10.04 4.92
CA ALA A 221 -8.38 -10.64 5.27
C ALA A 221 -8.50 -11.04 6.76
N THR A 222 -7.41 -11.01 7.52
CA THR A 222 -7.38 -11.46 8.93
C THR A 222 -7.37 -10.31 9.93
N ILE A 223 -6.75 -9.17 9.59
CA ILE A 223 -6.61 -8.03 10.50
C ILE A 223 -7.08 -6.74 9.84
N GLU A 224 -7.37 -5.72 10.65
CA GLU A 224 -7.64 -4.35 10.20
C GLU A 224 -6.37 -3.73 9.60
N LEU A 225 -6.10 -4.02 8.33
CA LEU A 225 -4.88 -3.65 7.63
C LEU A 225 -5.05 -2.40 6.75
N MET A 226 -4.04 -1.54 6.73
CA MET A 226 -3.84 -0.49 5.74
C MET A 226 -2.42 -0.57 5.15
N PRO A 227 -2.20 -1.08 3.93
CA PRO A 227 -0.89 -0.99 3.29
C PRO A 227 -0.46 0.47 3.10
N MET A 228 0.77 0.75 3.51
CA MET A 228 1.41 2.05 3.40
C MET A 228 2.68 2.02 2.59
N ARG A 229 3.00 3.15 1.95
CA ARG A 229 4.22 3.34 1.15
C ARG A 229 4.45 2.21 0.14
N THR A 230 3.42 1.94 -0.64
CA THR A 230 3.49 0.91 -1.66
C THR A 230 3.02 1.45 -3.01
N ASP A 231 3.07 0.59 -4.01
CA ASP A 231 2.56 0.82 -5.35
C ASP A 231 1.17 0.19 -5.51
N PHE A 232 0.96 -0.54 -6.60
CA PHE A 232 -0.25 -1.30 -6.87
C PHE A 232 -0.52 -2.43 -5.87
N ASN A 233 0.42 -2.82 -5.02
CA ASN A 233 0.13 -3.75 -3.94
C ASN A 233 -0.96 -3.22 -2.98
N ALA A 234 -1.14 -1.90 -2.85
CA ALA A 234 -2.27 -1.35 -2.08
C ALA A 234 -3.63 -1.77 -2.64
N PHE A 235 -3.78 -1.79 -3.97
CA PHE A 235 -5.01 -2.26 -4.61
C PHE A 235 -5.26 -3.73 -4.32
N ASP A 236 -4.23 -4.56 -4.44
CA ASP A 236 -4.37 -5.99 -4.16
C ASP A 236 -4.87 -6.20 -2.74
N LEU A 237 -4.28 -5.56 -1.72
CA LEU A 237 -4.72 -5.81 -0.33
C LEU A 237 -6.10 -5.22 -0.05
N VAL A 238 -6.45 -4.05 -0.59
CA VAL A 238 -7.79 -3.47 -0.42
C VAL A 238 -8.86 -4.30 -1.10
N ALA A 239 -8.55 -4.89 -2.26
CA ALA A 239 -9.43 -5.85 -2.90
C ALA A 239 -9.65 -7.14 -2.07
N HIS A 240 -8.72 -7.45 -1.16
CA HIS A 240 -8.73 -8.68 -0.35
C HIS A 240 -8.89 -8.43 1.16
N GLY A 241 -9.48 -7.30 1.56
CA GLY A 241 -9.94 -7.08 2.95
C GLY A 241 -9.20 -6.00 3.75
N ALA A 242 -8.15 -5.37 3.21
CA ALA A 242 -7.60 -4.17 3.84
C ALA A 242 -8.65 -3.04 3.84
N PHE A 243 -8.82 -2.34 4.97
CA PHE A 243 -9.88 -1.34 5.13
C PHE A 243 -9.59 -0.05 4.38
N ALA A 244 -8.32 0.25 4.11
CA ALA A 244 -7.84 1.39 3.36
C ALA A 244 -6.49 1.05 2.73
N GLY A 245 -5.99 1.86 1.81
CA GLY A 245 -4.64 1.70 1.26
C GLY A 245 -4.01 3.04 0.92
N THR A 246 -2.69 3.08 0.78
CA THR A 246 -1.98 4.29 0.35
C THR A 246 -0.99 4.00 -0.77
N ILE A 247 -0.94 4.89 -1.75
CA ILE A 247 -0.03 4.78 -2.90
C ILE A 247 0.96 5.95 -2.88
N GLY A 248 2.24 5.62 -2.93
CA GLY A 248 3.30 6.64 -2.95
C GLY A 248 3.41 7.36 -4.29
N THR A 249 3.59 8.68 -4.24
CA THR A 249 3.73 9.55 -5.44
C THR A 249 5.03 9.32 -6.23
N GLY A 250 5.98 8.54 -5.73
CA GLY A 250 7.21 8.21 -6.46
C GLY A 250 8.02 7.08 -5.82
N GLY A 251 9.00 6.54 -6.54
CA GLY A 251 9.73 5.34 -6.12
C GLY A 251 10.34 5.40 -4.71
N LYS A 252 10.98 6.53 -4.33
CA LYS A 252 11.53 6.70 -2.97
C LYS A 252 10.46 6.70 -1.87
N ILE A 253 9.23 7.07 -2.22
CA ILE A 253 8.10 7.13 -1.30
C ILE A 253 7.38 5.77 -1.26
N ARG A 254 7.43 4.99 -2.35
CA ARG A 254 6.82 3.65 -2.49
C ARG A 254 7.67 2.48 -1.99
N HIS A 255 8.90 2.73 -1.56
CA HIS A 255 9.80 1.69 -1.06
C HIS A 255 10.52 2.18 0.19
N THR A 256 10.56 1.32 1.20
CA THR A 256 11.33 1.53 2.42
C THR A 256 12.56 0.62 2.39
N VAL A 257 13.71 1.15 2.80
CA VAL A 257 14.96 0.39 2.94
C VAL A 257 15.40 0.43 4.40
N GLU A 258 16.06 -0.62 4.85
CA GLU A 258 16.59 -0.71 6.21
C GLU A 258 17.63 0.41 6.45
N PRO A 259 17.46 1.26 7.47
CA PRO A 259 18.47 2.24 7.85
C PRO A 259 19.79 1.57 8.30
N PRO A 260 20.97 2.17 8.04
CA PRO A 260 21.20 3.48 7.42
C PRO A 260 21.31 3.40 5.88
N GLN A 261 20.88 2.31 5.25
CA GLN A 261 21.02 2.13 3.81
C GLN A 261 20.23 3.20 3.06
N LYS A 262 20.78 3.67 1.94
CA LYS A 262 20.07 4.58 1.04
C LYS A 262 19.48 3.79 -0.12
N SER A 263 18.27 4.17 -0.54
CA SER A 263 17.68 3.64 -1.77
C SER A 263 18.64 3.92 -2.94
N MET A 264 19.04 2.87 -3.64
CA MET A 264 19.93 2.98 -4.79
C MET A 264 19.15 3.38 -6.03
N ALA A 265 19.63 4.39 -6.75
CA ALA A 265 19.10 4.81 -8.04
C ALA A 265 20.13 4.47 -9.13
N PHE A 266 19.76 3.62 -10.09
CA PHE A 266 20.65 3.19 -11.16
C PHE A 266 20.75 4.18 -12.34
N SER A 267 20.00 5.28 -12.32
CA SER A 267 19.90 6.17 -13.48
C SER A 267 19.92 7.64 -13.09
N GLN A 268 20.76 8.41 -13.80
CA GLN A 268 20.77 9.88 -13.76
C GLN A 268 19.69 10.52 -14.66
N ASP A 269 18.82 9.71 -15.27
CA ASP A 269 17.75 10.16 -16.16
C ASP A 269 16.83 11.19 -15.47
N PRO A 270 16.83 12.45 -15.95
CA PRO A 270 16.05 13.54 -15.36
C PRO A 270 14.55 13.40 -15.58
N SER A 271 14.10 12.57 -16.53
CA SER A 271 12.68 12.38 -16.81
C SER A 271 11.95 11.75 -15.61
N PRO A 272 10.69 12.13 -15.35
CA PRO A 272 9.93 11.56 -14.26
C PRO A 272 9.51 10.12 -14.58
N SER A 273 9.13 9.39 -13.55
CA SER A 273 8.46 8.10 -13.68
C SER A 273 6.99 8.33 -13.99
N VAL A 274 6.52 7.88 -15.15
CA VAL A 274 5.16 8.03 -15.66
C VAL A 274 4.45 6.70 -15.54
N LEU A 275 3.25 6.71 -14.94
CA LEU A 275 2.37 5.54 -14.96
C LEU A 275 1.84 5.31 -16.37
N ILE A 276 2.00 4.10 -16.89
CA ILE A 276 1.40 3.65 -18.15
C ILE A 276 0.17 2.83 -17.78
N PRO A 277 -1.06 3.35 -17.96
CA PRO A 277 -2.30 2.69 -17.58
C PRO A 277 -2.38 1.24 -18.08
N GLU A 278 -2.16 1.05 -19.37
CA GLU A 278 -2.32 -0.22 -20.07
C GLU A 278 -1.32 -1.29 -19.64
N LEU A 279 -0.18 -0.88 -19.07
CA LEU A 279 0.87 -1.78 -18.60
C LEU A 279 0.95 -1.84 -17.07
N MET A 280 0.13 -1.07 -16.34
CA MET A 280 0.16 -0.99 -14.88
C MET A 280 1.58 -0.87 -14.28
N CYS A 281 2.45 -0.09 -14.92
CA CYS A 281 3.81 0.08 -14.46
C CYS A 281 4.33 1.50 -14.69
N TRP A 282 5.35 1.87 -13.92
CA TRP A 282 5.99 3.17 -14.03
C TRP A 282 7.28 3.06 -14.84
N TRP A 283 7.36 3.77 -15.96
CA TRP A 283 8.60 3.93 -16.72
C TRP A 283 9.07 5.37 -16.73
N LYS A 284 10.38 5.54 -16.90
CA LYS A 284 10.95 6.86 -17.20
C LYS A 284 10.38 7.37 -18.51
N GLY A 285 10.00 8.65 -18.55
CA GLY A 285 9.45 9.23 -19.76
C GLY A 285 10.42 9.22 -20.95
N LYS A 286 11.75 9.30 -20.69
CA LYS A 286 12.77 9.05 -21.72
C LYS A 286 12.67 7.64 -22.30
N LYS A 287 12.51 6.60 -21.47
CA LYS A 287 12.32 5.21 -21.92
C LYS A 287 11.06 5.07 -22.78
N LEU A 288 9.98 5.78 -22.44
CA LEU A 288 8.77 5.83 -23.25
C LEU A 288 9.03 6.48 -24.61
N ALA A 289 9.69 7.64 -24.65
CA ALA A 289 9.99 8.33 -25.89
C ALA A 289 10.90 7.50 -26.81
N GLU A 290 11.92 6.82 -26.25
CA GLU A 290 12.77 5.89 -27.01
C GLU A 290 11.98 4.70 -27.54
N LEU A 291 11.09 4.14 -26.73
CA LEU A 291 10.29 2.98 -27.10
C LEU A 291 9.35 3.26 -28.29
N PHE A 292 8.69 4.42 -28.27
CA PHE A 292 7.68 4.79 -29.26
C PHE A 292 8.19 5.74 -30.35
N GLY A 293 9.44 6.20 -30.27
CA GLY A 293 9.97 7.26 -31.15
C GLY A 293 9.89 6.94 -32.64
N ALA A 294 10.15 5.70 -33.04
CA ALA A 294 10.05 5.27 -34.44
C ALA A 294 8.59 5.09 -34.93
N LYS A 295 7.62 5.03 -34.02
CA LYS A 295 6.19 4.79 -34.29
C LYS A 295 5.33 5.67 -33.40
N GLU A 296 5.50 6.97 -33.51
CA GLU A 296 4.89 7.95 -32.60
C GLU A 296 3.35 7.93 -32.62
N HIS A 297 2.74 7.43 -33.70
CA HIS A 297 1.28 7.23 -33.80
C HIS A 297 0.75 6.12 -32.88
N LEU A 298 1.63 5.20 -32.42
CA LEU A 298 1.31 4.16 -31.44
C LEU A 298 1.65 4.57 -30.00
N ALA A 299 2.17 5.78 -29.78
CA ALA A 299 2.48 6.25 -28.44
C ALA A 299 1.20 6.36 -27.58
N PRO A 300 1.22 5.85 -26.34
CA PRO A 300 0.03 5.84 -25.48
C PRO A 300 -0.41 7.26 -25.19
N ARG A 301 -1.71 7.50 -25.33
CA ARG A 301 -2.42 8.72 -24.95
C ARG A 301 -3.25 8.42 -23.72
N CYS A 302 -3.40 9.41 -22.84
CA CYS A 302 -4.20 9.22 -21.65
C CYS A 302 -5.40 10.18 -21.64
N PRO A 303 -6.62 9.65 -21.43
CA PRO A 303 -7.85 10.44 -21.35
C PRO A 303 -8.02 11.16 -20.01
N CYS A 304 -7.13 10.95 -19.02
CA CYS A 304 -7.30 11.55 -17.71
C CYS A 304 -7.31 13.09 -17.81
N GLU A 305 -8.00 13.74 -16.86
CA GLU A 305 -8.16 15.20 -16.82
C GLU A 305 -6.85 15.97 -16.86
N VAL A 306 -5.75 15.40 -16.35
CA VAL A 306 -4.40 16.00 -16.40
C VAL A 306 -3.82 15.94 -17.80
N CYS A 307 -3.96 14.80 -18.49
CA CYS A 307 -3.35 14.59 -19.79
C CYS A 307 -4.19 15.15 -20.94
N ALA A 308 -5.52 15.09 -20.86
CA ALA A 308 -6.44 15.54 -21.91
C ALA A 308 -6.03 15.01 -23.30
N GLU A 309 -5.96 13.69 -23.44
CA GLU A 309 -5.59 12.97 -24.68
C GLU A 309 -4.14 13.18 -25.17
N ARG A 310 -3.29 13.88 -24.41
CA ARG A 310 -1.88 14.06 -24.74
C ARG A 310 -1.09 12.77 -24.56
N LYS A 311 -0.03 12.62 -25.38
CA LYS A 311 0.87 11.47 -25.35
C LYS A 311 1.68 11.41 -24.05
N LEU A 312 1.89 10.21 -23.53
CA LEU A 312 2.73 9.98 -22.33
C LEU A 312 4.23 10.09 -22.62
N THR A 313 4.64 10.13 -23.89
CA THR A 313 6.03 10.33 -24.32
C THR A 313 6.56 11.74 -24.10
N ARG A 314 5.70 12.71 -23.76
CA ARG A 314 6.08 14.13 -23.59
C ARG A 314 6.85 14.42 -22.29
N PHE A 315 6.75 13.55 -21.29
CA PHE A 315 7.33 13.75 -19.96
C PHE A 315 8.85 13.53 -19.97
N LEU A 316 9.63 14.53 -20.36
CA LEU A 316 11.06 14.37 -20.63
C LEU A 316 11.95 15.08 -19.61
N GLN A 317 11.41 16.06 -18.88
CA GLN A 317 12.17 16.99 -18.05
C GLN A 317 11.79 16.88 -16.57
N ARG A 318 12.70 17.32 -15.69
CA ARG A 318 12.44 17.35 -14.23
C ARG A 318 11.24 18.22 -13.87
N THR A 319 11.00 19.28 -14.63
CA THR A 319 9.86 20.18 -14.51
C THR A 319 8.52 19.46 -14.66
N ASP A 320 8.49 18.37 -15.43
CA ASP A 320 7.26 17.63 -15.72
C ASP A 320 6.87 16.67 -14.58
N LYS A 321 7.67 16.62 -13.50
CA LYS A 321 7.46 15.70 -12.38
C LYS A 321 6.09 15.86 -11.72
N ASN A 322 5.68 17.09 -11.47
CA ASN A 322 4.40 17.36 -10.79
C ASN A 322 3.21 16.92 -11.66
N GLU A 323 3.27 17.21 -12.96
CA GLU A 323 2.24 16.76 -13.91
C GLU A 323 2.23 15.24 -14.07
N ALA A 324 3.39 14.58 -14.11
CA ALA A 324 3.47 13.11 -14.18
C ALA A 324 2.90 12.43 -12.92
N MET A 325 3.09 13.03 -11.74
CA MET A 325 2.50 12.57 -10.49
C MET A 325 0.98 12.78 -10.48
N ALA A 326 0.51 13.95 -10.89
CA ALA A 326 -0.92 14.26 -11.01
C ALA A 326 -1.61 13.30 -11.98
N HIS A 327 -1.00 13.04 -13.16
CA HIS A 327 -1.46 12.03 -14.11
C HIS A 327 -1.57 10.64 -13.45
N ALA A 328 -0.55 10.21 -12.72
CA ALA A 328 -0.59 8.92 -12.05
C ALA A 328 -1.77 8.85 -11.05
N VAL A 329 -1.94 9.88 -10.22
CA VAL A 329 -3.05 9.99 -9.26
C VAL A 329 -4.40 9.95 -9.95
N ALA A 330 -4.61 10.75 -11.00
CA ALA A 330 -5.86 10.77 -11.74
C ALA A 330 -6.20 9.39 -12.35
N VAL A 331 -5.20 8.71 -12.91
CA VAL A 331 -5.37 7.37 -13.50
C VAL A 331 -5.75 6.34 -12.43
N TRP A 332 -4.93 6.17 -11.39
CA TRP A 332 -5.22 5.10 -10.42
C TRP A 332 -6.41 5.45 -9.53
N SER A 333 -6.75 6.73 -9.34
CA SER A 333 -7.96 7.13 -8.61
C SER A 333 -9.23 6.65 -9.33
N GLY A 334 -9.23 6.62 -10.67
CA GLY A 334 -10.29 5.97 -11.45
C GLY A 334 -10.40 4.48 -11.14
N TYR A 335 -9.28 3.75 -11.14
CA TYR A 335 -9.28 2.32 -10.77
C TYR A 335 -9.79 2.10 -9.34
N ALA A 336 -9.43 3.00 -8.42
CA ALA A 336 -9.86 2.90 -7.03
C ALA A 336 -11.36 3.12 -6.89
N ALA A 337 -11.94 4.09 -7.61
CA ALA A 337 -13.37 4.33 -7.60
C ALA A 337 -14.15 3.08 -8.05
N ASP A 338 -13.84 2.59 -9.25
CA ASP A 338 -14.49 1.40 -9.83
C ASP A 338 -14.33 0.16 -8.94
N MET A 339 -13.12 -0.08 -8.40
CA MET A 339 -12.87 -1.21 -7.51
C MET A 339 -13.68 -1.09 -6.23
N LEU A 340 -13.72 0.08 -5.60
CA LEU A 340 -14.42 0.30 -4.33
C LEU A 340 -15.94 0.26 -4.50
N ASP A 341 -16.45 0.55 -5.70
CA ASP A 341 -17.87 0.43 -6.07
C ASP A 341 -18.33 -0.99 -6.33
N ALA A 342 -17.42 -1.97 -6.40
CA ALA A 342 -17.84 -3.36 -6.54
C ALA A 342 -18.65 -3.81 -5.31
N PRO A 343 -19.83 -4.45 -5.51
CA PRO A 343 -20.75 -4.79 -4.43
C PRO A 343 -20.22 -5.72 -3.34
N THR A 344 -19.22 -6.55 -3.63
CA THR A 344 -18.58 -7.45 -2.65
C THR A 344 -17.07 -7.45 -2.77
N LEU A 345 -16.36 -7.84 -1.71
CA LEU A 345 -14.89 -7.99 -1.73
C LEU A 345 -14.41 -8.97 -2.80
N ARG A 346 -15.14 -10.07 -3.02
CA ARG A 346 -14.87 -11.02 -4.11
C ARG A 346 -14.95 -10.35 -5.48
N GLN A 347 -15.93 -9.47 -5.69
CA GLN A 347 -16.05 -8.70 -6.92
C GLN A 347 -14.95 -7.62 -7.04
N ARG A 348 -14.49 -7.03 -5.93
CA ARG A 348 -13.28 -6.17 -5.93
C ARG A 348 -12.05 -6.93 -6.40
N ALA A 349 -11.85 -8.13 -5.85
CA ALA A 349 -10.75 -9.03 -6.24
C ALA A 349 -10.83 -9.43 -7.71
N GLN A 350 -12.04 -9.71 -8.23
CA GLN A 350 -12.26 -10.00 -9.65
C GLN A 350 -11.95 -8.80 -10.54
N TYR A 351 -12.42 -7.61 -10.17
CA TYR A 351 -12.10 -6.37 -10.88
C TYR A 351 -10.58 -6.17 -10.95
N TRP A 352 -9.90 -6.27 -9.80
CA TRP A 352 -8.44 -6.13 -9.73
C TRP A 352 -7.70 -7.16 -10.59
N GLN A 353 -8.10 -8.43 -10.52
CA GLN A 353 -7.51 -9.51 -11.32
C GLN A 353 -7.69 -9.24 -12.82
N ASN A 354 -8.85 -8.72 -13.24
CA ASN A 354 -9.13 -8.40 -14.64
C ASN A 354 -8.22 -7.28 -15.17
N ILE A 355 -8.02 -6.20 -14.41
CA ILE A 355 -7.05 -5.16 -14.80
C ILE A 355 -5.65 -5.78 -14.94
N CYS A 356 -5.25 -6.62 -13.98
CA CYS A 356 -3.94 -7.27 -14.01
C CYS A 356 -3.75 -8.17 -15.24
N ARG A 357 -4.77 -8.97 -15.61
CA ARG A 357 -4.77 -9.80 -16.82
C ARG A 357 -4.67 -8.96 -18.08
N ASN A 358 -5.51 -7.93 -18.21
CA ASN A 358 -5.47 -7.00 -19.33
C ASN A 358 -4.09 -6.33 -19.47
N ALA A 359 -3.45 -6.00 -18.35
CA ALA A 359 -2.11 -5.42 -18.38
C ALA A 359 -1.05 -6.43 -18.84
N LEU A 360 -1.17 -7.72 -18.49
CA LEU A 360 -0.29 -8.76 -19.04
C LEU A 360 -0.48 -8.93 -20.54
N ASP A 361 -1.73 -8.96 -21.03
CA ASP A 361 -2.01 -9.07 -22.46
C ASP A 361 -1.39 -7.89 -23.24
N ASN A 362 -1.43 -6.68 -22.65
CA ASN A 362 -0.79 -5.50 -23.24
C ASN A 362 0.75 -5.56 -23.23
N HIS A 363 1.37 -6.28 -22.29
CA HIS A 363 2.82 -6.53 -22.33
C HIS A 363 3.25 -7.38 -23.52
N ASP A 364 2.34 -8.22 -24.06
CA ASP A 364 2.59 -9.03 -25.26
C ASP A 364 2.17 -8.30 -26.54
N LEU A 365 1.04 -7.58 -26.51
CA LEU A 365 0.48 -6.87 -27.66
C LEU A 365 1.33 -5.66 -28.09
N ILE A 366 1.77 -4.82 -27.15
CA ILE A 366 2.53 -3.60 -27.48
C ILE A 366 3.86 -3.90 -28.20
N PRO A 367 4.72 -4.82 -27.73
CA PRO A 367 5.93 -5.18 -28.46
C PRO A 367 5.64 -5.70 -29.87
N ALA A 368 4.58 -6.49 -30.05
CA ALA A 368 4.17 -7.03 -31.34
C ALA A 368 3.78 -5.91 -32.33
N GLN A 369 2.95 -4.95 -31.89
CA GLN A 369 2.58 -3.77 -32.69
C GLN A 369 3.80 -2.90 -33.01
N LEU A 370 4.69 -2.74 -32.03
CA LEU A 370 5.96 -2.05 -32.23
C LEU A 370 6.96 -2.84 -33.09
N LYS A 371 6.68 -4.11 -33.43
CA LYS A 371 7.58 -5.03 -34.16
C LYS A 371 8.94 -5.18 -33.46
N ARG A 372 8.94 -5.27 -32.13
CA ARG A 372 10.16 -5.41 -31.33
C ARG A 372 10.61 -6.86 -31.26
N ALA A 373 11.91 -7.07 -31.44
CA ALA A 373 12.51 -8.38 -31.18
C ALA A 373 12.57 -8.72 -29.68
N LYS A 374 12.64 -7.71 -28.80
CA LYS A 374 12.70 -7.90 -27.35
C LYS A 374 11.32 -7.68 -26.71
N PRO A 375 10.81 -8.63 -25.91
CA PRO A 375 9.54 -8.48 -25.22
C PRO A 375 9.61 -7.40 -24.14
N LEU A 376 8.45 -6.86 -23.77
CA LEU A 376 8.29 -6.05 -22.57
C LEU A 376 7.97 -7.00 -21.41
N LYS A 377 8.91 -7.13 -20.47
CA LYS A 377 8.71 -8.02 -19.32
C LYS A 377 7.81 -7.35 -18.28
N PRO A 378 6.68 -7.97 -17.89
CA PRO A 378 5.86 -7.48 -16.80
C PRO A 378 6.59 -7.58 -15.46
N GLN A 379 6.13 -6.81 -14.48
CA GLN A 379 6.61 -6.94 -13.11
C GLN A 379 6.11 -8.26 -12.51
N LYS A 380 6.94 -8.92 -11.70
CA LYS A 380 6.56 -10.22 -11.11
C LYS A 380 5.27 -10.17 -10.27
N PRO A 381 4.98 -9.12 -9.49
CA PRO A 381 3.70 -8.99 -8.79
C PRO A 381 2.49 -9.02 -9.73
N LEU A 382 2.57 -8.35 -10.88
CA LEU A 382 1.50 -8.31 -11.88
C LEU A 382 1.15 -9.70 -12.40
N GLU A 383 2.17 -10.51 -12.71
CA GLU A 383 1.98 -11.90 -13.14
C GLU A 383 1.27 -12.75 -12.08
N VAL A 384 1.54 -12.48 -10.80
CA VAL A 384 0.97 -13.21 -9.67
C VAL A 384 -0.47 -12.77 -9.42
N TRP A 385 -0.75 -11.47 -9.38
CA TRP A 385 -2.10 -10.93 -9.18
C TRP A 385 -3.09 -11.40 -10.25
N ALA A 386 -2.65 -11.50 -11.50
CA ALA A 386 -3.48 -11.98 -12.61
C ALA A 386 -3.88 -13.47 -12.53
N LYS A 387 -3.13 -14.28 -11.76
CA LYS A 387 -3.24 -15.75 -11.76
C LYS A 387 -3.71 -16.33 -10.44
N LEU A 388 -3.46 -15.67 -9.31
CA LEU A 388 -3.91 -16.17 -8.02
C LEU A 388 -5.44 -16.26 -7.95
N PRO A 389 -5.99 -17.19 -7.15
CA PRO A 389 -7.43 -17.26 -6.89
C PRO A 389 -7.99 -15.92 -6.41
N LEU A 390 -9.28 -15.70 -6.65
CA LEU A 390 -9.97 -14.46 -6.26
C LEU A 390 -9.98 -14.25 -4.76
N TRP A 391 -10.03 -15.33 -3.99
CA TRP A 391 -10.03 -15.26 -2.55
C TRP A 391 -9.02 -16.24 -1.92
N PRO A 392 -8.42 -15.95 -0.75
CA PRO A 392 -7.39 -16.82 -0.18
C PRO A 392 -7.84 -18.25 0.16
N THR A 393 -9.14 -18.49 0.34
CA THR A 393 -9.71 -19.84 0.58
C THR A 393 -10.18 -20.55 -0.67
N ASP A 394 -10.19 -19.88 -1.83
CA ASP A 394 -10.59 -20.51 -3.07
C ASP A 394 -9.50 -21.52 -3.48
N GLN A 395 -9.92 -22.71 -3.93
CA GLN A 395 -8.97 -23.69 -4.47
C GLN A 395 -8.35 -23.17 -5.78
N PRO A 396 -7.04 -23.37 -6.01
CA PRO A 396 -6.38 -23.00 -7.25
C PRO A 396 -6.82 -23.83 -8.46
#